data_AF-E0TD00-F1
#
_entry.id   AF-E0TD00-F1
#
_cell.length_a   1.000
_cell.length_b   1.000
_cell.length_c   1.000
_cell.angle_alpha   90.00
_cell.angle_beta   90.00
_cell.angle_gamma   90.00
#
_symmetry.space_group_name_H-M   'P 1'
#
loop_
_entity.id
_entity.type
_entity.pdbx_description
1 polymer ?
#
loop_
_entity_poly.entity_id
_entity_poly.type
_entity_poly.pdbx_seq_one_letter_code
_entity_poly.pdbx_strand_id
1 'polypeptide(L)'
;MVTAAKAGEDHLAATVGQWFHYYGTYEQTAWHPYLVARRSIALLRHIEDLFVRMDNPGRAAVLDHLARSARHLARRTGYARGRRRNVTIASARTLLSLCLPPERLIGQPGETGLAEALKPLTEGTLPFGWRSHTSLLDTGYTLLTVKESFRGRRLSPPGALDDSLKTIRLLAGALLETTGGLRLPGQSAPSPSLLSALSPSDHSAADRLLTDLGMGRVTAGTVKVLLDGGNHEDEETAIPGALSISADGQPLIVNCGAPSPIAAAFARRLRPWREALLAQAAGSTLSDLPIEGTPSLIRPDPLTLLFDHKGRTARHARRIVLSPDGHDISGDDAIEAPASGTLRFHLAPEARVDREEDSLLIRIGRERWRFSGPSTIEIEESVSAWIDGTIVDSKQIVVPLFPGHPVQWTLGRDR
;
A
#
# COMPACT_ATOMS: atom_id res chain seq x y z
N MET A 1 -22.06 -5.10 16.55
CA MET A 1 -21.83 -4.60 15.18
C MET A 1 -22.93 -3.66 14.69
N VAL A 2 -24.22 -4.03 14.73
CA VAL A 2 -25.35 -3.16 14.28
C VAL A 2 -25.43 -1.82 15.04
N THR A 3 -25.16 -1.82 16.35
CA THR A 3 -25.13 -0.60 17.19
C THR A 3 -23.94 0.32 16.91
N ALA A 4 -22.78 -0.24 16.56
CA ALA A 4 -21.59 0.52 16.20
C ALA A 4 -21.69 1.11 14.77
N ALA A 5 -22.32 0.37 13.83
CA ALA A 5 -22.62 0.87 12.49
C ALA A 5 -23.57 2.07 12.53
N LYS A 6 -24.67 1.97 13.30
CA LYS A 6 -25.63 3.06 13.49
C LYS A 6 -25.00 4.30 14.16
N ALA A 7 -24.15 4.09 15.16
CA ALA A 7 -23.40 5.18 15.80
C ALA A 7 -22.40 5.85 14.84
N GLY A 8 -21.75 5.09 13.95
CA GLY A 8 -20.86 5.64 12.92
C GLY A 8 -21.59 6.43 11.84
N GLU A 9 -22.80 6.01 11.49
CA GLU A 9 -23.66 6.66 10.48
C GLU A 9 -24.25 7.99 10.95
N ASP A 10 -24.72 8.10 12.19
CA ASP A 10 -25.18 9.38 12.77
C ASP A 10 -24.01 10.35 12.95
N HIS A 11 -22.82 9.83 13.25
CA HIS A 11 -21.59 10.62 13.35
C HIS A 11 -21.17 11.20 11.99
N LEU A 12 -21.47 10.52 10.88
CA LEU A 12 -21.12 10.98 9.53
C LEU A 12 -21.81 12.31 9.19
N ALA A 13 -23.13 12.39 9.35
CA ALA A 13 -23.90 13.60 9.04
C ALA A 13 -23.50 14.78 9.95
N ALA A 14 -23.32 14.51 11.25
CA ALA A 14 -22.85 15.50 12.22
C ALA A 14 -21.45 16.03 11.87
N THR A 15 -20.52 15.15 11.51
CA THR A 15 -19.15 15.53 11.12
C THR A 15 -19.14 16.40 9.87
N VAL A 16 -19.93 16.04 8.86
CA VAL A 16 -20.06 16.84 7.64
C VAL A 16 -20.67 18.21 7.93
N GLY A 17 -21.74 18.26 8.73
CA GLY A 17 -22.38 19.51 9.15
C GLY A 17 -21.43 20.42 9.92
N GLN A 18 -20.68 19.88 10.88
CA GLN A 18 -19.68 20.62 11.64
C GLN A 18 -18.55 21.14 10.73
N TRP A 19 -18.07 20.31 9.79
CA TRP A 19 -17.07 20.76 8.84
C TRP A 19 -17.58 21.91 7.95
N PHE A 20 -18.81 21.84 7.44
CA PHE A 20 -19.39 22.95 6.67
C PHE A 20 -19.57 24.22 7.48
N HIS A 21 -19.88 24.11 8.77
CA HIS A 21 -19.99 25.27 9.64
C HIS A 21 -18.66 26.03 9.75
N TYR A 22 -17.54 25.33 9.93
CA TYR A 22 -16.23 25.97 10.10
C TYR A 22 -15.48 26.26 8.79
N TYR A 23 -15.65 25.41 7.77
CA TYR A 23 -14.82 25.40 6.56
C TYR A 23 -15.63 25.36 5.25
N GLY A 24 -16.94 25.59 5.32
CA GLY A 24 -17.83 25.58 4.15
C GLY A 24 -17.58 26.70 3.14
N THR A 25 -16.88 27.75 3.57
CA THR A 25 -16.39 28.88 2.77
C THR A 25 -14.88 28.79 2.53
N TYR A 26 -14.36 29.53 1.54
CA TYR A 26 -12.94 29.47 1.17
C TYR A 26 -12.03 29.78 2.37
N GLU A 27 -11.11 28.87 2.62
CA GLU A 27 -9.99 28.98 3.57
C GLU A 27 -8.80 28.29 2.90
N GLN A 28 -7.63 28.92 2.90
CA GLN A 28 -6.48 28.54 2.07
C GLN A 28 -6.07 27.08 2.25
N THR A 29 -6.08 26.59 3.47
CA THR A 29 -5.65 25.22 3.80
C THR A 29 -6.73 24.20 3.45
N ALA A 30 -7.95 24.41 3.94
CA ALA A 30 -9.09 23.53 3.76
C ALA A 30 -9.53 23.43 2.30
N TRP A 31 -9.31 24.49 1.50
CA TRP A 31 -9.60 24.55 0.07
C TRP A 31 -8.38 24.27 -0.81
N HIS A 32 -7.31 23.67 -0.27
CA HIS A 32 -6.24 23.15 -1.11
C HIS A 32 -6.83 22.14 -2.14
N PRO A 33 -6.53 22.26 -3.46
CA PRO A 33 -7.23 21.52 -4.51
C PRO A 33 -7.25 19.99 -4.31
N TYR A 34 -6.15 19.42 -3.84
CA TYR A 34 -6.09 17.98 -3.54
C TYR A 34 -7.07 17.57 -2.42
N LEU A 35 -7.22 18.39 -1.37
CA LEU A 35 -8.14 18.11 -0.27
C LEU A 35 -9.60 18.28 -0.71
N VAL A 36 -9.89 19.31 -1.50
CA VAL A 36 -11.20 19.53 -2.12
C VAL A 36 -11.59 18.36 -3.02
N ALA A 37 -10.67 17.87 -3.84
CA ALA A 37 -10.89 16.72 -4.72
C ALA A 37 -11.20 15.45 -3.92
N ARG A 38 -10.37 15.10 -2.92
CA ARG A 38 -10.59 13.94 -2.06
C ARG A 38 -11.94 14.00 -1.34
N ARG A 39 -12.29 15.16 -0.78
CA ARG A 39 -13.55 15.37 -0.08
C ARG A 39 -14.74 15.30 -1.03
N SER A 40 -14.63 15.85 -2.24
CA SER A 40 -15.71 15.77 -3.24
C SER A 40 -15.97 14.32 -3.66
N ILE A 41 -14.90 13.54 -3.90
CA ILE A 41 -15.02 12.10 -4.19
C ILE A 41 -15.68 11.36 -3.03
N ALA A 42 -15.25 11.61 -1.79
CA ALA A 42 -15.82 10.97 -0.60
C ALA A 42 -17.30 11.33 -0.42
N LEU A 43 -17.67 12.61 -0.54
CA LEU A 43 -19.06 13.06 -0.46
C LEU A 43 -19.94 12.41 -1.53
N LEU A 44 -19.47 12.33 -2.78
CA LEU A 44 -20.21 11.68 -3.87
C LEU A 44 -20.40 10.18 -3.61
N ARG A 45 -19.38 9.48 -3.09
CA ARG A 45 -19.46 8.05 -2.76
C ARG A 45 -20.48 7.73 -1.68
N HIS A 46 -20.67 8.66 -0.73
CA HIS A 46 -21.55 8.48 0.42
C HIS A 46 -22.81 9.35 0.34
N ILE A 47 -23.14 9.90 -0.83
CA ILE A 47 -24.18 10.92 -0.97
C ILE A 47 -25.58 10.39 -0.61
N GLU A 48 -25.87 9.15 -0.97
CA GLU A 48 -27.16 8.51 -0.66
C GLU A 48 -27.33 8.34 0.86
N ASP A 49 -26.31 7.78 1.52
CA ASP A 49 -26.29 7.62 2.98
C ASP A 49 -26.38 8.96 3.72
N LEU A 50 -25.65 9.97 3.25
CA LEU A 50 -25.71 11.32 3.80
C LEU A 50 -27.10 11.91 3.65
N PHE A 51 -27.73 11.78 2.47
CA PHE A 51 -29.02 12.43 2.20
C PHE A 51 -30.15 11.79 2.99
N VAL A 52 -30.14 10.47 3.20
CA VAL A 52 -31.11 9.80 4.08
C VAL A 52 -31.10 10.40 5.49
N ARG A 53 -29.94 10.90 5.96
CA ARG A 53 -29.72 11.35 7.34
C ARG A 53 -29.70 12.86 7.53
N MET A 54 -29.76 13.63 6.44
CA MET A 54 -29.78 15.09 6.46
C MET A 54 -31.16 15.64 6.14
N ASP A 55 -31.50 16.78 6.74
CA ASP A 55 -32.64 17.59 6.37
C ASP A 55 -32.41 18.30 5.02
N ASN A 56 -33.44 18.96 4.47
CA ASN A 56 -33.32 19.65 3.19
C ASN A 56 -32.24 20.76 3.19
N PRO A 57 -32.11 21.60 4.23
CA PRO A 57 -30.98 22.53 4.37
C PRO A 57 -29.61 21.84 4.30
N GLY A 58 -29.40 20.74 5.04
CA GLY A 58 -28.16 19.97 5.01
C GLY A 58 -27.84 19.39 3.63
N ARG A 59 -28.84 18.79 2.98
CA ARG A 59 -28.71 18.28 1.59
C ARG A 59 -28.33 19.39 0.60
N ALA A 60 -28.99 20.54 0.70
CA ALA A 60 -28.69 21.70 -0.14
C ALA A 60 -27.25 22.20 0.10
N ALA A 61 -26.80 22.24 1.35
CA ALA A 61 -25.44 22.64 1.70
C ALA A 61 -24.38 21.70 1.08
N VAL A 62 -24.63 20.38 1.05
CA VAL A 62 -23.76 19.41 0.37
C VAL A 62 -23.69 19.70 -1.14
N LEU A 63 -24.84 19.84 -1.81
CA LEU A 63 -24.89 20.11 -3.26
C LEU A 63 -24.23 21.45 -3.62
N ASP A 64 -24.44 22.47 -2.81
CA ASP A 64 -23.80 23.77 -2.97
C ASP A 64 -22.28 23.70 -2.76
N HIS A 65 -21.82 22.92 -1.78
CA HIS A 65 -20.40 22.65 -1.60
C HIS A 65 -19.81 21.93 -2.81
N LEU A 66 -20.44 20.87 -3.31
CA LEU A 66 -19.97 20.14 -4.50
C LEU A 66 -19.88 21.06 -5.74
N ALA A 67 -20.88 21.93 -5.95
CA ALA A 67 -20.85 22.91 -7.04
C ALA A 67 -19.75 23.98 -6.88
N ARG A 68 -19.47 24.43 -5.64
CA ARG A 68 -18.34 25.32 -5.36
C ARG A 68 -17.00 24.61 -5.58
N SER A 69 -16.88 23.36 -5.12
CA SER A 69 -15.70 22.53 -5.28
C SER A 69 -15.39 22.30 -6.75
N ALA A 70 -16.41 22.00 -7.55
CA ALA A 70 -16.26 21.87 -8.99
C ALA A 70 -15.70 23.18 -9.60
N ARG A 71 -16.23 24.36 -9.23
CA ARG A 71 -15.76 25.66 -9.75
C ARG A 71 -14.34 25.97 -9.32
N HIS A 72 -14.02 25.63 -8.08
CA HIS A 72 -12.68 25.77 -7.54
C HIS A 72 -11.67 24.91 -8.31
N LEU A 73 -11.99 23.65 -8.55
CA LEU A 73 -11.11 22.72 -9.27
C LEU A 73 -10.98 23.05 -10.77
N ALA A 74 -12.03 23.60 -11.41
CA ALA A 74 -11.97 23.99 -12.82
C ALA A 74 -11.04 25.17 -13.10
N ARG A 75 -10.91 26.12 -12.15
CA ARG A 75 -10.05 27.30 -12.30
C ARG A 75 -8.56 27.02 -12.17
N ARG A 76 -8.18 25.83 -11.70
CA ARG A 76 -6.79 25.43 -11.49
C ARG A 76 -6.38 24.44 -12.58
N THR A 77 -6.00 24.97 -13.74
CA THR A 77 -5.38 24.21 -14.83
C THR A 77 -3.87 24.46 -14.82
N GLY A 78 -3.07 23.40 -15.04
CA GLY A 78 -1.60 23.51 -15.07
C GLY A 78 -0.86 22.83 -13.91
N TYR A 79 -1.22 21.60 -13.58
CA TYR A 79 -0.46 20.84 -12.59
C TYR A 79 0.78 20.19 -13.23
N ALA A 80 1.91 20.21 -12.52
CA ALA A 80 3.13 19.50 -12.90
C ALA A 80 2.81 18.02 -13.20
N ARG A 81 3.10 17.56 -14.43
CA ARG A 81 2.87 16.18 -14.89
C ARG A 81 3.49 15.18 -13.90
N GLY A 82 2.89 13.99 -13.76
CA GLY A 82 3.49 12.87 -13.00
C GLY A 82 3.23 12.83 -11.49
N ARG A 83 2.36 13.69 -10.92
CA ARG A 83 1.99 13.62 -9.48
C ARG A 83 0.65 12.92 -9.26
N ARG A 84 0.59 12.00 -8.27
CA ARG A 84 -0.66 11.31 -7.84
C ARG A 84 -1.83 12.27 -7.62
N ARG A 85 -1.55 13.44 -7.04
CA ARG A 85 -2.56 14.47 -6.74
C ARG A 85 -3.35 14.90 -7.98
N ASN A 86 -2.74 14.88 -9.16
CA ASN A 86 -3.39 15.29 -10.41
C ASN A 86 -4.44 14.28 -10.86
N VAL A 87 -4.14 12.98 -10.73
CA VAL A 87 -5.11 11.92 -11.03
C VAL A 87 -6.35 12.07 -10.14
N THR A 88 -6.13 12.32 -8.84
CA THR A 88 -7.25 12.57 -7.90
C THR A 88 -8.06 13.81 -8.26
N ILE A 89 -7.40 14.92 -8.61
CA ILE A 89 -8.08 16.18 -8.98
C ILE A 89 -8.87 16.02 -10.28
N ALA A 90 -8.27 15.42 -11.31
CA ALA A 90 -8.94 15.18 -12.58
C ALA A 90 -10.14 14.24 -12.40
N SER A 91 -9.97 13.14 -11.65
CA SER A 91 -11.07 12.22 -11.32
C SER A 91 -12.22 12.92 -10.59
N ALA A 92 -11.91 13.78 -9.61
CA ALA A 92 -12.94 14.55 -8.90
C ALA A 92 -13.68 15.51 -9.85
N ARG A 93 -12.97 16.21 -10.74
CA ARG A 93 -13.59 17.06 -11.76
C ARG A 93 -14.51 16.26 -12.68
N THR A 94 -14.06 15.10 -13.15
CA THR A 94 -14.87 14.22 -14.00
C THR A 94 -16.12 13.74 -13.28
N LEU A 95 -16.00 13.27 -12.04
CA LEU A 95 -17.15 12.85 -11.24
C LEU A 95 -18.13 14.00 -10.99
N LEU A 96 -17.64 15.19 -10.64
CA LEU A 96 -18.48 16.37 -10.45
C LEU A 96 -19.21 16.76 -11.75
N SER A 97 -18.55 16.72 -12.90
CA SER A 97 -19.18 16.97 -14.21
C SER A 97 -20.18 15.87 -14.62
N LEU A 98 -20.01 14.64 -14.15
CA LEU A 98 -20.95 13.54 -14.44
C LEU A 98 -22.16 13.58 -13.50
N CYS A 99 -21.96 13.87 -12.22
CA CYS A 99 -22.98 13.75 -11.18
C CYS A 99 -23.77 15.03 -10.92
N LEU A 100 -23.20 16.22 -11.15
CA LEU A 100 -23.93 17.48 -10.93
C LEU A 100 -24.93 17.74 -12.06
N PRO A 101 -26.07 18.41 -11.74
CA PRO A 101 -27.07 18.74 -12.74
C PRO A 101 -26.53 19.79 -13.73
N PRO A 102 -27.06 19.85 -14.98
CA PRO A 102 -26.57 20.71 -16.06
C PRO A 102 -26.32 22.17 -15.67
N GLU A 103 -27.20 22.73 -14.84
CA GLU A 103 -27.17 24.12 -14.40
C GLU A 103 -26.00 24.41 -13.43
N ARG A 104 -25.39 23.35 -12.89
CA ARG A 104 -24.25 23.40 -11.96
C ARG A 104 -22.97 22.82 -12.59
N LEU A 105 -22.99 22.46 -13.88
CA LEU A 105 -21.82 21.96 -14.62
C LEU A 105 -20.81 23.08 -14.92
N ILE A 106 -19.57 22.67 -15.16
CA ILE A 106 -18.41 23.57 -15.30
C ILE A 106 -17.58 23.17 -16.52
N GLY A 107 -18.24 22.55 -17.49
CA GLY A 107 -17.62 21.93 -18.66
C GLY A 107 -18.10 20.51 -18.87
N GLN A 108 -17.81 19.98 -20.05
CA GLN A 108 -18.16 18.62 -20.40
C GLN A 108 -17.23 17.63 -19.69
N PRO A 109 -17.69 16.41 -19.33
CA PRO A 109 -16.82 15.40 -18.73
C PRO A 109 -15.52 15.14 -19.50
N GLY A 110 -15.54 15.25 -20.83
CA GLY A 110 -14.36 15.10 -21.69
C GLY A 110 -13.29 16.19 -21.56
N GLU A 111 -13.63 17.36 -21.01
CA GLU A 111 -12.74 18.54 -20.88
C GLU A 111 -12.07 18.63 -19.50
N THR A 112 -12.20 17.57 -18.69
CA THR A 112 -11.78 17.57 -17.28
C THR A 112 -10.29 17.36 -17.07
N GLY A 113 -9.54 17.08 -18.15
CA GLY A 113 -8.11 16.78 -18.10
C GLY A 113 -7.79 15.36 -17.63
N LEU A 114 -8.79 14.46 -17.61
CA LEU A 114 -8.63 13.10 -17.11
C LEU A 114 -7.69 12.28 -18.00
N ALA A 115 -7.82 12.37 -19.32
CA ALA A 115 -6.96 11.63 -20.24
C ALA A 115 -5.48 12.06 -20.07
N GLU A 116 -5.22 13.35 -19.96
CA GLU A 116 -3.88 13.91 -19.76
C GLU A 116 -3.30 13.53 -18.39
N ALA A 117 -4.12 13.50 -17.34
CA ALA A 117 -3.70 13.10 -16.01
C ALA A 117 -3.37 11.60 -15.93
N LEU A 118 -4.05 10.78 -16.73
CA LEU A 118 -3.88 9.32 -16.77
C LEU A 118 -2.76 8.88 -17.72
N LYS A 119 -2.37 9.71 -18.69
CA LYS A 119 -1.33 9.40 -19.68
C LYS A 119 -0.07 8.73 -19.10
N PRO A 120 0.55 9.20 -17.99
CA PRO A 120 1.71 8.52 -17.42
C PRO A 120 1.46 7.05 -17.07
N LEU A 121 0.29 6.72 -16.52
CA LEU A 121 -0.07 5.34 -16.16
C LEU A 121 -0.25 4.45 -17.38
N THR A 122 -0.76 5.01 -18.48
CA THR A 122 -0.88 4.29 -19.75
C THR A 122 0.48 4.00 -20.39
N GLU A 123 1.47 4.84 -20.10
CA GLU A 123 2.86 4.68 -20.55
C GLU A 123 3.70 3.82 -19.58
N GLY A 124 3.07 3.27 -18.53
CA GLY A 124 3.74 2.46 -17.51
C GLY A 124 4.57 3.27 -16.51
N THR A 125 4.44 4.60 -16.49
CA THR A 125 5.11 5.47 -15.52
C THR A 125 4.23 5.66 -14.29
N LEU A 126 4.77 5.31 -13.12
CA LEU A 126 4.05 5.42 -11.86
C LEU A 126 4.23 6.81 -11.24
N PRO A 127 3.15 7.49 -10.82
CA PRO A 127 3.26 8.78 -10.16
C PRO A 127 3.98 8.68 -8.81
N PHE A 128 4.63 9.77 -8.41
CA PHE A 128 5.10 9.96 -7.05
C PHE A 128 3.98 9.70 -6.02
N GLY A 129 4.25 8.95 -4.94
CA GLY A 129 3.22 8.59 -3.94
C GLY A 129 2.59 7.21 -4.10
N TRP A 130 3.06 6.37 -5.04
CA TRP A 130 2.41 5.10 -5.43
C TRP A 130 3.08 3.84 -4.89
N ARG A 131 4.19 4.00 -4.17
CA ARG A 131 4.77 2.92 -3.35
C ARG A 131 3.77 2.40 -2.32
N SER A 132 2.82 3.24 -1.93
CA SER A 132 1.74 2.83 -1.05
C SER A 132 0.65 2.04 -1.76
N HIS A 133 0.46 0.76 -1.40
CA HIS A 133 -0.65 -0.04 -1.93
C HIS A 133 -2.01 0.52 -1.49
N THR A 134 -2.11 1.19 -0.34
CA THR A 134 -3.34 1.92 0.04
C THR A 134 -3.67 3.00 -1.00
N SER A 135 -2.65 3.77 -1.41
CA SER A 135 -2.83 4.82 -2.42
C SER A 135 -3.16 4.27 -3.80
N LEU A 136 -2.58 3.11 -4.14
CA LEU A 136 -2.89 2.37 -5.36
C LEU A 136 -4.36 1.92 -5.38
N LEU A 137 -4.81 1.25 -4.32
CA LEU A 137 -6.18 0.73 -4.22
C LEU A 137 -7.21 1.87 -4.19
N ASP A 138 -6.96 2.94 -3.43
CA ASP A 138 -7.83 4.12 -3.39
C ASP A 138 -7.97 4.78 -4.77
N THR A 139 -6.86 4.89 -5.51
CA THR A 139 -6.86 5.45 -6.86
C THR A 139 -7.62 4.53 -7.82
N GLY A 140 -7.34 3.23 -7.79
CA GLY A 140 -8.06 2.24 -8.60
C GLY A 140 -9.56 2.29 -8.37
N TYR A 141 -9.99 2.29 -7.11
CA TYR A 141 -11.40 2.38 -6.75
C TYR A 141 -12.04 3.69 -7.22
N THR A 142 -11.28 4.80 -7.21
CA THR A 142 -11.73 6.09 -7.78
C THR A 142 -11.94 5.99 -9.29
N LEU A 143 -11.01 5.38 -10.02
CA LEU A 143 -11.13 5.21 -11.46
C LEU A 143 -12.26 4.24 -11.85
N LEU A 144 -12.50 3.20 -11.06
CA LEU A 144 -13.70 2.35 -11.21
C LEU A 144 -14.99 3.15 -11.01
N THR A 145 -15.04 4.01 -9.98
CA THR A 145 -16.19 4.90 -9.73
C THR A 145 -16.43 5.83 -10.93
N VAL A 146 -15.37 6.39 -11.51
CA VAL A 146 -15.45 7.23 -12.72
C VAL A 146 -16.00 6.42 -13.90
N LYS A 147 -15.47 5.21 -14.13
CA LYS A 147 -15.91 4.32 -15.21
C LYS A 147 -17.40 3.99 -15.11
N GLU A 148 -17.87 3.59 -13.93
CA GLU A 148 -19.29 3.28 -13.71
C GLU A 148 -20.17 4.53 -13.83
N SER A 149 -19.67 5.71 -13.48
CA SER A 149 -20.39 6.98 -13.65
C SER A 149 -20.58 7.35 -15.14
N PHE A 150 -19.58 7.11 -16.00
CA PHE A 150 -19.73 7.22 -17.45
C PHE A 150 -20.77 6.23 -17.98
N ARG A 151 -20.72 4.98 -17.52
CA ARG A 151 -21.68 3.92 -17.90
C ARG A 151 -23.11 4.30 -17.52
N GLY A 152 -23.33 4.79 -16.29
CA GLY A 152 -24.62 5.24 -15.81
C GLY A 152 -25.20 6.41 -16.62
N ARG A 153 -24.31 7.26 -17.18
CA ARG A 153 -24.67 8.36 -18.08
C ARG A 153 -24.77 7.96 -19.56
N ARG A 154 -24.50 6.70 -19.90
CA ARG A 154 -24.39 6.20 -21.29
C ARG A 154 -23.41 7.01 -22.14
N LEU A 155 -22.31 7.43 -21.53
CA LEU A 155 -21.22 8.15 -22.18
C LEU A 155 -19.99 7.24 -22.27
N SER A 156 -19.15 7.47 -23.28
CA SER A 156 -17.87 6.76 -23.42
C SER A 156 -16.80 7.41 -22.54
N PRO A 157 -16.10 6.65 -21.68
CA PRO A 157 -14.93 7.16 -20.96
C PRO A 157 -13.75 7.36 -21.92
N PRO A 158 -12.74 8.19 -21.56
CA PRO A 158 -11.50 8.27 -22.32
C PRO A 158 -10.76 6.92 -22.30
N GLY A 159 -10.17 6.51 -23.43
CA GLY A 159 -9.47 5.22 -23.55
C GLY A 159 -8.36 5.01 -22.51
N ALA A 160 -7.69 6.11 -22.10
CA ALA A 160 -6.68 6.10 -21.04
C ALA A 160 -7.19 5.56 -19.69
N LEU A 161 -8.50 5.59 -19.42
CA LEU A 161 -9.09 5.07 -18.20
C LEU A 161 -8.92 3.55 -18.07
N ASP A 162 -9.22 2.81 -19.13
CA ASP A 162 -9.13 1.35 -19.11
C ASP A 162 -7.68 0.88 -19.05
N ASP A 163 -6.78 1.54 -19.78
CA ASP A 163 -5.35 1.20 -19.75
C ASP A 163 -4.73 1.53 -18.38
N SER A 164 -5.12 2.64 -17.76
CA SER A 164 -4.68 2.96 -16.39
C SER A 164 -5.19 1.94 -15.36
N LEU A 165 -6.44 1.48 -15.49
CA LEU A 165 -6.98 0.43 -14.63
C LEU A 165 -6.23 -0.90 -14.81
N LYS A 166 -5.80 -1.25 -16.03
CA LYS A 166 -4.94 -2.42 -16.27
C LYS A 166 -3.60 -2.27 -15.54
N THR A 167 -2.93 -1.13 -15.66
CA THR A 167 -1.66 -0.86 -14.94
C THR A 167 -1.84 -0.99 -13.43
N ILE A 168 -2.92 -0.43 -12.87
CA ILE A 168 -3.23 -0.54 -11.43
C ILE A 168 -3.46 -1.99 -11.00
N ARG A 169 -4.23 -2.76 -11.78
CA ARG A 169 -4.50 -4.18 -11.50
C ARG A 169 -3.24 -5.03 -11.54
N LEU A 170 -2.36 -4.76 -12.50
CA LEU A 170 -1.06 -5.42 -12.63
C LEU A 170 -0.19 -5.16 -11.40
N LEU A 171 -0.04 -3.89 -11.03
CA LEU A 171 0.76 -3.52 -9.86
C LEU A 171 0.16 -4.06 -8.56
N ALA A 172 -1.17 -4.04 -8.42
CA ALA A 172 -1.85 -4.58 -7.24
C ALA A 172 -1.63 -6.10 -7.11
N GLY A 173 -1.67 -6.86 -8.21
CA GLY A 173 -1.43 -8.31 -8.19
C GLY A 173 0.04 -8.66 -7.90
N ALA A 174 0.95 -7.79 -8.32
CA ALA A 174 2.37 -7.97 -8.04
C ALA A 174 2.73 -7.68 -6.57
N LEU A 175 2.05 -6.71 -5.95
CA LEU A 175 2.28 -6.29 -4.56
C LEU A 175 1.50 -7.10 -3.53
N LEU A 176 0.29 -7.55 -3.85
CA LEU A 176 -0.68 -8.07 -2.89
C LEU A 176 -1.13 -9.48 -3.25
N GLU A 177 -1.36 -10.28 -2.22
CA GLU A 177 -2.04 -11.58 -2.31
C GLU A 177 -3.55 -11.45 -2.13
N THR A 178 -4.28 -12.42 -2.67
CA THR A 178 -5.76 -12.45 -2.70
C THR A 178 -6.40 -12.62 -1.31
N THR A 179 -5.68 -13.14 -0.31
CA THR A 179 -6.20 -13.52 1.01
C THR A 179 -6.00 -12.47 2.11
N GLY A 180 -5.43 -11.30 1.78
CA GLY A 180 -5.15 -10.26 2.79
C GLY A 180 -3.87 -9.47 2.55
N GLY A 181 -3.16 -9.72 1.44
CA GLY A 181 -1.99 -8.96 1.00
C GLY A 181 -0.69 -9.28 1.74
N LEU A 182 0.42 -9.34 1.00
CA LEU A 182 1.73 -9.11 1.62
C LEU A 182 1.73 -7.70 2.22
N ARG A 183 2.17 -7.57 3.46
CA ARG A 183 2.26 -6.28 4.13
C ARG A 183 3.57 -5.63 3.74
N LEU A 184 3.48 -4.55 2.99
CA LEU A 184 4.62 -3.66 2.80
C LEU A 184 4.93 -2.93 4.12
N PRO A 185 6.20 -2.63 4.40
CA PRO A 185 6.60 -1.91 5.60
C PRO A 185 5.84 -0.60 5.79
N GLY A 186 5.44 -0.28 7.02
CA GLY A 186 4.76 0.98 7.33
C GLY A 186 3.36 1.15 6.72
N GLN A 187 2.81 0.12 6.08
CA GLN A 187 1.52 0.18 5.39
C GLN A 187 0.45 -0.67 6.06
N SER A 188 -0.78 -0.17 6.06
CA SER A 188 -1.94 -0.91 6.57
C SER A 188 -2.30 -2.08 5.68
N ALA A 189 -2.85 -3.17 6.22
CA ALA A 189 -3.38 -4.28 5.40
C ALA A 189 -4.38 -3.77 4.34
N PRO A 190 -4.38 -4.29 3.10
CA PRO A 190 -5.34 -3.89 2.08
C PRO A 190 -6.77 -4.28 2.47
N SER A 191 -7.75 -3.50 2.01
CA SER A 191 -9.16 -3.86 2.17
C SER A 191 -9.53 -5.03 1.23
N PRO A 192 -10.05 -6.17 1.75
CA PRO A 192 -10.44 -7.30 0.92
C PRO A 192 -11.53 -6.96 -0.11
N SER A 193 -12.47 -6.08 0.24
CA SER A 193 -13.54 -5.65 -0.67
C SER A 193 -13.00 -4.79 -1.80
N LEU A 194 -12.04 -3.90 -1.53
CA LEU A 194 -11.38 -3.11 -2.57
C LEU A 194 -10.53 -3.97 -3.49
N LEU A 195 -9.82 -4.97 -2.95
CA LEU A 195 -9.09 -5.96 -3.73
C LEU A 195 -10.02 -6.72 -4.66
N SER A 196 -11.13 -7.28 -4.14
CA SER A 196 -12.10 -7.99 -4.95
C SER A 196 -12.66 -7.12 -6.07
N ALA A 197 -13.06 -5.88 -5.76
CA ALA A 197 -13.59 -4.93 -6.73
C ALA A 197 -12.58 -4.54 -7.82
N LEU A 198 -11.30 -4.44 -7.47
CA LEU A 198 -10.26 -4.14 -8.45
C LEU A 198 -9.94 -5.32 -9.35
N SER A 199 -10.08 -6.56 -8.85
CA SER A 199 -9.68 -7.78 -9.55
C SER A 199 -8.21 -7.69 -10.05
N PRO A 200 -7.23 -7.71 -9.13
CA PRO A 200 -5.82 -7.70 -9.45
C PRO A 200 -5.44 -8.80 -10.44
N SER A 201 -4.44 -8.53 -11.26
CA SER A 201 -3.90 -9.49 -12.23
C SER A 201 -2.42 -9.65 -11.96
N ASP A 202 -1.98 -10.87 -11.66
CA ASP A 202 -0.56 -11.15 -11.49
C ASP A 202 0.05 -11.60 -12.82
N HIS A 203 1.00 -10.81 -13.34
CA HIS A 203 1.77 -11.13 -14.54
C HIS A 203 3.19 -10.58 -14.41
N SER A 204 4.15 -11.21 -15.10
CA SER A 204 5.54 -10.73 -15.19
C SER A 204 5.71 -9.31 -15.74
N ALA A 205 4.71 -8.76 -16.46
CA ALA A 205 4.74 -7.39 -16.95
C ALA A 205 4.78 -6.36 -15.81
N ALA A 206 4.34 -6.74 -14.61
CA ALA A 206 4.41 -5.90 -13.43
C ALA A 206 5.84 -5.76 -12.86
N ASP A 207 6.80 -6.61 -13.24
CA ASP A 207 8.16 -6.56 -12.69
C ASP A 207 8.86 -5.25 -13.05
N ARG A 208 8.62 -4.71 -14.26
CA ARG A 208 9.11 -3.38 -14.65
C ARG A 208 8.53 -2.28 -13.76
N LEU A 209 7.23 -2.35 -13.47
CA LEU A 209 6.55 -1.38 -12.60
C LEU A 209 7.08 -1.43 -11.16
N LEU A 210 7.40 -2.63 -10.66
CA LEU A 210 8.03 -2.80 -9.36
C LEU A 210 9.44 -2.21 -9.33
N THR A 211 10.24 -2.43 -10.38
CA THR A 211 11.58 -1.84 -10.50
C THR A 211 11.52 -0.31 -10.44
N ASP A 212 10.55 0.31 -11.13
CA ASP A 212 10.35 1.76 -11.09
C ASP A 212 9.99 2.27 -9.67
N LEU A 213 9.39 1.43 -8.85
CA LEU A 213 9.14 1.73 -7.43
C LEU A 213 10.32 1.38 -6.51
N GLY A 214 11.42 0.82 -7.01
CA GLY A 214 12.52 0.33 -6.19
C GLY A 214 12.18 -0.95 -5.42
N MET A 215 11.38 -1.84 -6.02
CA MET A 215 11.06 -3.16 -5.49
C MET A 215 11.47 -4.25 -6.48
N GLY A 216 11.81 -5.42 -5.97
CA GLY A 216 12.17 -6.59 -6.77
C GLY A 216 11.29 -7.77 -6.41
N ARG A 217 10.95 -8.57 -7.43
CA ARG A 217 10.10 -9.74 -7.27
C ARG A 217 10.68 -10.93 -8.03
N VAL A 218 10.60 -12.11 -7.40
CA VAL A 218 10.81 -13.40 -8.05
C VAL A 218 9.65 -14.34 -7.71
N THR A 219 9.28 -15.19 -8.66
CA THR A 219 8.13 -16.10 -8.56
C THR A 219 8.46 -17.44 -9.19
N ALA A 220 8.07 -18.53 -8.53
CA ALA A 220 8.19 -19.90 -9.04
C ALA A 220 7.04 -20.74 -8.47
N GLY A 221 6.29 -21.41 -9.35
CA GLY A 221 5.07 -22.12 -8.96
C GLY A 221 4.08 -21.17 -8.25
N THR A 222 3.73 -21.50 -7.01
CA THR A 222 2.83 -20.70 -6.18
C THR A 222 3.57 -19.82 -5.15
N VAL A 223 4.90 -19.77 -5.21
CA VAL A 223 5.73 -18.96 -4.33
C VAL A 223 6.02 -17.61 -4.96
N LYS A 224 5.85 -16.56 -4.16
CA LYS A 224 6.20 -15.18 -4.50
C LYS A 224 7.09 -14.61 -3.41
N VAL A 225 8.23 -14.09 -3.83
CA VAL A 225 9.17 -13.34 -3.00
C VAL A 225 9.21 -11.91 -3.49
N LEU A 226 8.98 -10.97 -2.58
CA LEU A 226 9.08 -9.54 -2.80
C LEU A 226 10.16 -8.97 -1.88
N LEU A 227 11.03 -8.12 -2.43
CA LEU A 227 12.07 -7.42 -1.69
C LEU A 227 11.94 -5.93 -1.92
N ASP A 228 11.88 -5.19 -0.82
CA ASP A 228 11.98 -3.73 -0.82
C ASP A 228 13.45 -3.34 -1.07
N GLY A 229 13.74 -2.77 -2.23
CA GLY A 229 15.08 -2.32 -2.57
C GLY A 229 15.47 -1.02 -1.91
N GLY A 230 14.52 -0.29 -1.31
CA GLY A 230 14.67 1.11 -0.95
C GLY A 230 14.96 1.95 -2.19
N ASN A 231 14.02 2.76 -2.66
CA ASN A 231 14.31 3.80 -3.63
C ASN A 231 13.08 4.70 -3.81
N HIS A 232 13.33 5.86 -4.42
CA HIS A 232 12.42 6.96 -4.75
C HIS A 232 12.13 7.96 -3.64
N GLU A 233 11.90 9.20 -4.07
CA GLU A 233 11.61 10.46 -3.38
C GLU A 233 10.51 10.37 -2.26
N ASP A 234 9.96 9.18 -1.99
CA ASP A 234 8.75 8.85 -1.21
C ASP A 234 9.15 8.04 0.03
N GLU A 235 9.95 8.68 0.89
CA GLU A 235 10.67 8.07 2.01
C GLU A 235 9.79 7.53 3.16
N GLU A 236 8.54 8.00 3.28
CA GLU A 236 7.72 7.77 4.50
C GLU A 236 7.38 6.31 4.81
N THR A 237 7.55 5.37 3.87
CA THR A 237 7.12 3.95 4.05
C THR A 237 8.11 2.92 3.52
N ALA A 238 9.28 3.31 3.02
CA ALA A 238 10.28 2.36 2.55
C ALA A 238 11.09 1.81 3.74
N ILE A 239 11.26 0.49 3.81
CA ILE A 239 12.25 -0.12 4.70
C ILE A 239 13.21 -0.93 3.82
N PRO A 240 14.40 -0.40 3.52
CA PRO A 240 15.38 -1.07 2.67
C PRO A 240 15.67 -2.50 3.14
N GLY A 241 15.64 -3.43 2.18
CA GLY A 241 15.90 -4.85 2.39
C GLY A 241 14.72 -5.63 2.96
N ALA A 242 13.58 -4.98 3.23
CA ALA A 242 12.41 -5.66 3.78
C ALA A 242 11.90 -6.77 2.85
N LEU A 243 11.82 -7.97 3.38
CA LEU A 243 11.45 -9.18 2.69
C LEU A 243 9.98 -9.54 2.93
N SER A 244 9.33 -10.07 1.91
CA SER A 244 8.00 -10.64 2.02
C SER A 244 7.91 -11.91 1.18
N ILE A 245 7.40 -12.98 1.77
CA ILE A 245 7.29 -14.30 1.14
C ILE A 245 5.86 -14.78 1.31
N SER A 246 5.28 -15.25 0.21
CA SER A 246 4.01 -15.97 0.23
C SER A 246 4.09 -17.25 -0.59
N ALA A 247 3.26 -18.22 -0.22
CA ALA A 247 3.10 -19.48 -0.90
C ALA A 247 1.62 -19.86 -0.95
N ASP A 248 1.13 -20.33 -2.10
CA ASP A 248 -0.28 -20.72 -2.28
C ASP A 248 -1.26 -19.61 -1.87
N GLY A 249 -0.87 -18.36 -2.13
CA GLY A 249 -1.62 -17.17 -1.76
C GLY A 249 -1.69 -16.91 -0.24
N GLN A 250 -0.91 -17.60 0.59
CA GLN A 250 -0.81 -17.40 2.04
C GLN A 250 0.51 -16.67 2.38
N PRO A 251 0.48 -15.62 3.21
CA PRO A 251 1.70 -14.93 3.65
C PRO A 251 2.50 -15.80 4.65
N LEU A 252 3.79 -15.97 4.44
CA LEU A 252 4.70 -16.71 5.34
C LEU A 252 5.55 -15.72 6.15
N ILE A 253 6.40 -14.98 5.43
CA ILE A 253 7.21 -13.89 5.96
C ILE A 253 6.56 -12.58 5.54
N VAL A 254 6.27 -11.70 6.49
CA VAL A 254 5.58 -10.42 6.29
C VAL A 254 6.39 -9.27 6.88
N ASN A 255 5.88 -8.05 6.77
CA ASN A 255 6.28 -6.95 7.63
C ASN A 255 5.14 -6.64 8.60
N CYS A 256 5.41 -5.90 9.67
CA CYS A 256 4.40 -5.65 10.70
C CYS A 256 3.24 -4.76 10.19
N GLY A 257 3.43 -4.04 9.09
CA GLY A 257 2.48 -3.02 8.60
C GLY A 257 2.35 -1.87 9.59
N ALA A 258 1.36 -0.98 9.42
CA ALA A 258 1.09 0.09 10.39
C ALA A 258 -0.39 0.50 10.42
N PRO A 259 -0.91 1.02 11.55
CA PRO A 259 -2.21 1.68 11.59
C PRO A 259 -2.26 2.82 10.58
N SER A 260 -3.42 2.99 9.95
CA SER A 260 -3.60 4.07 8.98
C SER A 260 -3.38 5.44 9.65
N PRO A 261 -2.84 6.46 8.95
CA PRO A 261 -2.68 7.80 9.50
C PRO A 261 -3.99 8.38 10.05
N ILE A 262 -5.12 8.02 9.43
CA ILE A 262 -6.46 8.43 9.86
C ILE A 262 -6.81 7.77 11.19
N ALA A 263 -6.65 6.45 11.32
CA ALA A 263 -6.88 5.75 12.59
C ALA A 263 -6.01 6.33 13.71
N ALA A 264 -4.73 6.61 13.45
CA ALA A 264 -3.82 7.23 14.41
C ALA A 264 -4.19 8.70 14.76
N ALA A 265 -4.81 9.43 13.84
CA ALA A 265 -5.28 10.79 14.09
C ALA A 265 -6.48 10.80 15.06
N PHE A 266 -7.45 9.91 14.85
CA PHE A 266 -8.67 9.81 15.67
C PHE A 266 -8.47 9.08 16.99
N ALA A 267 -7.67 8.01 17.01
CA ALA A 267 -7.37 7.24 18.20
C ALA A 267 -5.93 7.52 18.66
N ARG A 268 -5.76 8.50 19.56
CA ARG A 268 -4.44 8.91 20.11
C ARG A 268 -3.58 7.74 20.60
N ARG A 269 -4.20 6.69 21.15
CA ARG A 269 -3.53 5.45 21.59
C ARG A 269 -2.75 4.72 20.49
N LEU A 270 -3.08 4.95 19.21
CA LEU A 270 -2.43 4.32 18.06
C LEU A 270 -1.22 5.10 17.55
N ARG A 271 -0.94 6.31 18.07
CA ARG A 271 0.23 7.10 17.61
C ARG A 271 1.57 6.43 17.95
N PRO A 272 1.82 5.97 19.19
CA PRO A 272 3.07 5.27 19.51
C PRO A 272 3.21 3.98 18.71
N TRP A 273 2.10 3.26 18.48
CA TRP A 273 2.08 2.08 17.62
C TRP A 273 2.52 2.40 16.19
N ARG A 274 1.97 3.46 15.60
CA ARG A 274 2.35 3.87 14.25
C ARG A 274 3.83 4.25 14.17
N GLU A 275 4.37 4.96 15.16
CA GLU A 275 5.79 5.32 15.20
C GLU A 275 6.68 4.07 15.29
N ALA A 276 6.38 3.15 16.21
CA ALA A 276 7.12 1.90 16.35
C ALA A 276 7.09 1.04 15.08
N LEU A 277 5.94 1.03 14.39
CA LEU A 277 5.70 0.22 13.20
C LEU A 277 6.22 0.83 11.88
N LEU A 278 6.79 2.04 11.95
CA LEU A 278 7.57 2.65 10.87
C LEU A 278 9.08 2.43 11.06
N ALA A 279 9.52 1.90 12.21
CA ALA A 279 10.93 1.63 12.47
C ALA A 279 11.43 0.43 11.65
N GLN A 280 12.74 0.41 11.37
CA GLN A 280 13.40 -0.67 10.62
C GLN A 280 13.15 -2.08 11.22
N ALA A 281 13.06 -2.18 12.54
CA ALA A 281 12.77 -3.42 13.27
C ALA A 281 11.33 -3.96 13.07
N ALA A 282 10.46 -3.21 12.40
CA ALA A 282 9.12 -3.66 11.97
C ALA A 282 9.13 -4.27 10.55
N GLY A 283 10.29 -4.27 9.88
CA GLY A 283 10.51 -4.91 8.60
C GLY A 283 11.29 -6.22 8.74
N SER A 284 11.00 -7.18 7.87
CA SER A 284 11.76 -8.44 7.77
C SER A 284 13.10 -8.20 7.06
N THR A 285 14.01 -7.51 7.74
CA THR A 285 15.31 -7.05 7.24
C THR A 285 16.33 -7.00 8.39
N LEU A 286 17.52 -6.46 8.11
CA LEU A 286 18.48 -6.05 9.12
C LEU A 286 17.92 -4.84 9.90
N SER A 287 17.99 -4.88 11.22
CA SER A 287 17.78 -3.74 12.09
C SER A 287 18.88 -3.62 13.14
N ASP A 288 18.73 -2.67 14.06
CA ASP A 288 19.69 -2.35 15.13
C ASP A 288 21.07 -1.88 14.63
N LEU A 289 21.15 -1.59 13.33
CA LEU A 289 22.31 -1.03 12.65
C LEU A 289 21.84 0.02 11.63
N PRO A 290 21.90 1.32 11.96
CA PRO A 290 21.49 2.35 11.01
C PRO A 290 22.49 2.42 9.85
N ILE A 291 21.97 2.40 8.62
CA ILE A 291 22.76 2.56 7.40
C ILE A 291 22.29 3.81 6.67
N GLU A 292 23.09 4.87 6.79
CA GLU A 292 22.90 6.12 6.05
C GLU A 292 23.58 6.00 4.68
N GLY A 293 22.80 5.61 3.68
CA GLY A 293 23.29 5.36 2.33
C GLY A 293 22.16 5.08 1.35
N THR A 294 22.50 5.05 0.06
CA THR A 294 21.56 4.72 -1.00
C THR A 294 21.57 3.21 -1.20
N PRO A 295 20.44 2.52 -0.98
CA PRO A 295 20.35 1.12 -1.29
C PRO A 295 20.16 0.88 -2.79
N SER A 296 20.51 -0.31 -3.22
CA SER A 296 20.37 -0.78 -4.59
C SER A 296 19.79 -2.19 -4.58
N LEU A 297 18.96 -2.47 -5.59
CA LEU A 297 18.36 -3.76 -5.79
C LEU A 297 18.45 -4.12 -7.26
N ILE A 298 19.06 -5.26 -7.56
CA ILE A 298 19.18 -5.80 -8.90
C ILE A 298 18.63 -7.22 -8.95
N ARG A 299 18.13 -7.60 -10.13
CA ARG A 299 17.67 -8.94 -10.45
C ARG A 299 18.57 -9.51 -11.55
N PRO A 300 19.66 -10.22 -11.21
CA PRO A 300 20.62 -10.71 -12.20
C PRO A 300 20.04 -11.82 -13.10
N ASP A 301 19.05 -12.56 -12.59
CA ASP A 301 18.35 -13.62 -13.30
C ASP A 301 16.88 -13.73 -12.81
N PRO A 302 16.01 -14.53 -13.46
CA PRO A 302 14.59 -14.59 -13.10
C PRO A 302 14.28 -15.06 -11.67
N LEU A 303 15.20 -15.68 -10.96
CA LEU A 303 14.98 -16.33 -9.67
C LEU A 303 15.87 -15.79 -8.54
N THR A 304 16.71 -14.80 -8.83
CA THR A 304 17.63 -14.18 -7.84
C THR A 304 17.35 -12.70 -7.65
N LEU A 305 17.39 -12.24 -6.39
CA LEU A 305 17.41 -10.83 -6.00
C LEU A 305 18.70 -10.52 -5.23
N LEU A 306 19.38 -9.44 -5.60
CA LEU A 306 20.56 -8.93 -4.90
C LEU A 306 20.29 -7.52 -4.41
N PHE A 307 20.31 -7.36 -3.09
CA PHE A 307 20.17 -6.10 -2.39
C PHE A 307 21.49 -5.68 -1.77
N ASP A 308 21.80 -4.40 -1.88
CA ASP A 308 22.99 -3.79 -1.30
C ASP A 308 22.65 -2.41 -0.75
N HIS A 309 22.73 -2.24 0.57
CA HIS A 309 22.57 -0.95 1.24
C HIS A 309 23.92 -0.48 1.73
N LYS A 310 24.59 0.36 0.94
CA LYS A 310 25.91 0.88 1.26
C LYS A 310 25.84 2.30 1.80
N GLY A 311 26.15 2.44 3.09
CA GLY A 311 26.40 3.71 3.73
C GLY A 311 27.89 4.03 3.88
N ARG A 312 28.18 5.13 4.57
CA ARG A 312 29.56 5.58 4.80
C ARG A 312 30.32 4.70 5.82
N THR A 313 29.62 4.20 6.83
CA THR A 313 30.22 3.45 7.96
C THR A 313 29.69 2.02 8.09
N ALA A 314 28.66 1.68 7.33
CA ALA A 314 28.01 0.38 7.38
C ALA A 314 27.50 -0.01 5.98
N ARG A 315 27.50 -1.31 5.70
CA ARG A 315 26.91 -1.89 4.49
C ARG A 315 26.16 -3.16 4.85
N HIS A 316 24.98 -3.36 4.27
CA HIS A 316 24.24 -4.63 4.32
C HIS A 316 24.07 -5.16 2.91
N ALA A 317 24.52 -6.38 2.68
CA ALA A 317 24.28 -7.12 1.44
C ALA A 317 23.34 -8.29 1.74
N ARG A 318 22.34 -8.47 0.89
CA ARG A 318 21.37 -9.57 0.96
C ARG A 318 21.19 -10.18 -0.42
N ARG A 319 21.35 -11.50 -0.52
CA ARG A 319 21.02 -12.28 -1.72
C ARG A 319 19.87 -13.22 -1.40
N ILE A 320 18.84 -13.23 -2.23
CA ILE A 320 17.71 -14.17 -2.15
C ILE A 320 17.64 -14.97 -3.45
N VAL A 321 17.52 -16.29 -3.35
CA VAL A 321 17.38 -17.19 -4.49
C VAL A 321 16.15 -18.08 -4.28
N LEU A 322 15.28 -18.14 -5.29
CA LEU A 322 14.13 -19.02 -5.34
C LEU A 322 14.44 -20.23 -6.24
N SER A 323 14.21 -21.44 -5.75
CA SER A 323 14.31 -22.66 -6.56
C SER A 323 13.31 -22.65 -7.74
N PRO A 324 13.65 -23.23 -8.90
CA PRO A 324 12.75 -23.25 -10.06
C PRO A 324 11.41 -23.96 -9.84
N ASP A 325 11.35 -24.91 -8.90
CA ASP A 325 10.13 -25.63 -8.51
C ASP A 325 9.33 -24.91 -7.41
N GLY A 326 9.87 -23.85 -6.82
CA GLY A 326 9.23 -23.10 -5.73
C GLY A 326 9.15 -23.90 -4.43
N HIS A 327 10.05 -24.87 -4.21
CA HIS A 327 10.08 -25.64 -2.97
C HIS A 327 11.08 -25.11 -1.95
N ASP A 328 12.14 -24.47 -2.39
CA ASP A 328 13.17 -23.88 -1.54
C ASP A 328 13.42 -22.40 -1.86
N ILE A 329 13.62 -21.63 -0.80
CA ILE A 329 14.12 -20.25 -0.84
C ILE A 329 15.41 -20.25 -0.03
N SER A 330 16.48 -19.68 -0.56
CA SER A 330 17.73 -19.46 0.19
C SER A 330 18.05 -17.98 0.29
N GLY A 331 18.60 -17.59 1.43
CA GLY A 331 19.10 -16.25 1.68
C GLY A 331 20.52 -16.26 2.20
N ASP A 332 21.27 -15.23 1.83
CA ASP A 332 22.63 -14.95 2.29
C ASP A 332 22.68 -13.47 2.67
N ASP A 333 22.92 -13.19 3.96
CA ASP A 333 22.97 -11.86 4.54
C ASP A 333 24.36 -11.59 5.12
N ALA A 334 24.95 -10.45 4.77
CA ALA A 334 26.27 -10.04 5.25
C ALA A 334 26.30 -8.55 5.60
N ILE A 335 27.11 -8.19 6.60
CA ILE A 335 27.38 -6.79 6.94
C ILE A 335 28.87 -6.47 6.95
N GLU A 336 29.19 -5.26 6.54
CA GLU A 336 30.47 -4.59 6.79
C GLU A 336 30.16 -3.40 7.71
N ALA A 337 30.46 -3.50 9.01
CA ALA A 337 30.05 -2.49 9.99
C ALA A 337 30.93 -2.54 11.25
N PRO A 338 30.97 -1.46 12.06
CA PRO A 338 31.70 -1.45 13.34
C PRO A 338 30.98 -2.20 14.46
N ALA A 339 29.69 -2.50 14.30
CA ALA A 339 28.86 -3.18 15.27
C ALA A 339 28.04 -4.29 14.60
N SER A 340 27.56 -5.24 15.40
CA SER A 340 26.57 -6.22 14.96
C SER A 340 25.21 -5.56 14.72
N GLY A 341 24.42 -6.18 13.85
CA GLY A 341 23.00 -5.90 13.74
C GLY A 341 22.20 -7.16 14.00
N THR A 342 20.92 -7.12 13.66
CA THR A 342 20.04 -8.27 13.87
C THR A 342 19.06 -8.42 12.71
N LEU A 343 19.06 -9.60 12.10
CA LEU A 343 18.13 -9.96 11.04
C LEU A 343 16.80 -10.41 11.66
N ARG A 344 15.71 -9.87 11.15
CA ARG A 344 14.36 -10.21 11.57
C ARG A 344 13.56 -10.80 10.42
N PHE A 345 12.73 -11.79 10.74
CA PHE A 345 11.75 -12.37 9.85
C PHE A 345 10.41 -12.47 10.59
N HIS A 346 9.54 -11.49 10.37
CA HIS A 346 8.20 -11.48 10.97
C HIS A 346 7.33 -12.52 10.30
N LEU A 347 6.71 -13.38 11.11
CA LEU A 347 5.78 -14.38 10.63
C LEU A 347 4.38 -13.77 10.50
N ALA A 348 3.60 -14.28 9.54
CA ALA A 348 2.18 -13.95 9.47
C ALA A 348 1.48 -14.26 10.81
N PRO A 349 0.49 -13.45 11.24
CA PRO A 349 -0.19 -13.65 12.53
C PRO A 349 -0.80 -15.04 12.71
N GLU A 350 -1.23 -15.67 11.62
CA GLU A 350 -1.84 -17.00 11.61
C GLU A 350 -0.80 -18.14 11.63
N ALA A 351 0.48 -17.83 11.44
CA ALA A 351 1.55 -18.81 11.42
C ALA A 351 1.84 -19.34 12.83
N ARG A 352 2.03 -20.65 12.91
CA ARG A 352 2.53 -21.33 14.11
C ARG A 352 3.96 -21.76 13.87
N VAL A 353 4.81 -21.58 14.86
CA VAL A 353 6.23 -21.94 14.78
C VAL A 353 6.58 -22.87 15.93
N ASP A 354 7.21 -23.99 15.61
CA ASP A 354 7.72 -24.97 16.56
C ASP A 354 9.23 -25.13 16.34
N ARG A 355 9.99 -25.27 17.43
CA ARG A 355 11.44 -25.51 17.34
C ARG A 355 11.73 -27.00 17.20
N GLU A 356 12.50 -27.35 16.18
CA GLU A 356 13.17 -28.64 16.01
C GLU A 356 14.67 -28.47 16.39
N GLU A 357 15.46 -29.54 16.39
CA GLU A 357 16.87 -29.50 16.86
C GLU A 357 17.67 -28.35 16.21
N ASP A 358 17.71 -28.29 14.88
CA ASP A 358 18.50 -27.31 14.11
C ASP A 358 17.64 -26.42 13.17
N SER A 359 16.32 -26.45 13.32
CA SER A 359 15.42 -25.71 12.43
C SER A 359 14.10 -25.32 13.11
N LEU A 360 13.32 -24.47 12.45
CA LEU A 360 12.00 -24.08 12.88
C LEU A 360 10.95 -24.60 11.89
N LEU A 361 9.96 -25.34 12.37
CA LEU A 361 8.81 -25.74 11.59
C LEU A 361 7.73 -24.66 11.65
N ILE A 362 7.42 -24.06 10.51
CA ILE A 362 6.40 -23.03 10.33
C ILE A 362 5.18 -23.64 9.67
N ARG A 363 4.01 -23.48 10.28
CA ARG A 363 2.73 -24.01 9.80
C ARG A 363 1.76 -22.86 9.55
N ILE A 364 1.21 -22.76 8.34
CA ILE A 364 0.15 -21.80 8.01
C ILE A 364 -0.91 -22.44 7.11
N GLY A 365 -2.16 -22.46 7.55
CA GLY A 365 -3.22 -23.17 6.85
C GLY A 365 -2.88 -24.65 6.66
N ARG A 366 -2.63 -25.06 5.40
CA ARG A 366 -2.19 -26.42 5.04
C ARG A 366 -0.70 -26.50 4.70
N GLU A 367 -0.03 -25.36 4.59
CA GLU A 367 1.37 -25.27 4.23
C GLU A 367 2.26 -25.54 5.44
N ARG A 368 3.35 -26.27 5.20
CA ARG A 368 4.42 -26.52 6.18
C ARG A 368 5.74 -26.13 5.55
N TRP A 369 6.51 -25.35 6.28
CA TRP A 369 7.78 -24.80 5.82
C TRP A 369 8.81 -24.95 6.93
N ARG A 370 10.03 -25.35 6.58
CA ARG A 370 11.15 -25.45 7.50
C ARG A 370 12.09 -24.29 7.26
N PHE A 371 12.29 -23.47 8.30
CA PHE A 371 13.32 -22.44 8.32
C PHE A 371 14.58 -23.01 8.97
N SER A 372 15.67 -23.10 8.22
CA SER A 372 16.98 -23.54 8.71
C SER A 372 17.99 -22.39 8.58
N GLY A 373 18.95 -22.33 9.49
CA GLY A 373 19.98 -21.29 9.47
C GLY A 373 21.01 -21.51 10.58
N PRO A 374 21.66 -20.46 11.11
CA PRO A 374 22.67 -20.61 12.15
C PRO A 374 22.06 -21.13 13.46
N SER A 375 22.88 -21.73 14.32
CA SER A 375 22.44 -22.27 15.62
C SER A 375 21.86 -21.22 16.58
N THR A 376 22.15 -19.94 16.34
CA THR A 376 21.71 -18.78 17.15
C THR A 376 20.35 -18.21 16.77
N ILE A 377 19.52 -18.96 16.04
CA ILE A 377 18.13 -18.55 15.74
C ILE A 377 17.31 -18.48 17.02
N GLU A 378 16.60 -17.37 17.23
CA GLU A 378 15.65 -17.18 18.34
C GLU A 378 14.24 -16.89 17.81
N ILE A 379 13.22 -17.19 18.63
CA ILE A 379 11.82 -16.82 18.36
C ILE A 379 11.42 -15.75 19.36
N GLU A 380 11.06 -14.58 18.87
CA GLU A 380 10.60 -13.46 19.70
C GLU A 380 9.12 -13.15 19.46
N GLU A 381 8.53 -12.40 20.40
CA GLU A 381 7.23 -11.79 20.20
C GLU A 381 7.29 -10.70 19.15
N SER A 382 6.21 -10.57 18.39
CA SER A 382 6.05 -9.52 17.40
C SER A 382 4.59 -9.12 17.29
N VAL A 383 4.31 -8.17 16.41
CA VAL A 383 2.94 -7.68 16.19
C VAL A 383 2.67 -7.47 14.72
N SER A 384 1.40 -7.40 14.36
CA SER A 384 0.95 -7.03 13.04
C SER A 384 -0.23 -6.06 13.09
N ALA A 385 -0.20 -5.01 12.28
CA ALA A 385 -1.20 -3.95 12.29
C ALA A 385 -2.12 -3.99 11.08
N TRP A 386 -3.43 -3.92 11.35
CA TRP A 386 -4.50 -3.89 10.36
C TRP A 386 -4.99 -2.46 10.08
N ILE A 387 -5.74 -2.30 8.99
CA ILE A 387 -6.19 -0.98 8.49
C ILE A 387 -7.11 -0.22 9.43
N ASP A 388 -7.92 -0.96 10.20
CA ASP A 388 -8.82 -0.46 11.23
C ASP A 388 -8.08 -0.04 12.52
N GLY A 389 -6.76 -0.22 12.57
CA GLY A 389 -5.93 0.06 13.74
C GLY A 389 -5.88 -1.09 14.74
N THR A 390 -6.43 -2.26 14.40
CA THR A 390 -6.25 -3.47 15.20
C THR A 390 -4.79 -3.91 15.16
N ILE A 391 -4.19 -4.10 16.33
CA ILE A 391 -2.86 -4.70 16.50
C ILE A 391 -3.09 -6.13 16.97
N VAL A 392 -2.52 -7.10 16.28
CA VAL A 392 -2.58 -8.52 16.63
C VAL A 392 -1.19 -9.02 16.97
N ASP A 393 -1.12 -9.94 17.93
CA ASP A 393 0.12 -10.60 18.29
C ASP A 393 0.60 -11.51 17.14
N SER A 394 1.91 -11.58 16.97
CA SER A 394 2.57 -12.50 16.05
C SER A 394 3.92 -12.94 16.63
N LYS A 395 4.70 -13.67 15.83
CA LYS A 395 6.05 -14.10 16.18
C LYS A 395 7.03 -13.64 15.10
N GLN A 396 8.29 -13.54 15.47
CA GLN A 396 9.37 -13.29 14.53
C GLN A 396 10.54 -14.21 14.82
N ILE A 397 11.28 -14.52 13.76
CA ILE A 397 12.56 -15.22 13.85
C ILE A 397 13.65 -14.15 13.89
N VAL A 398 14.56 -14.28 14.84
CA VAL A 398 15.63 -13.31 15.10
C VAL A 398 16.97 -14.00 14.98
N VAL A 399 17.88 -13.39 14.22
CA VAL A 399 19.22 -13.92 13.98
C VAL A 399 20.26 -12.80 14.17
N PRO A 400 21.18 -12.92 15.13
CA PRO A 400 22.31 -12.00 15.26
C PRO A 400 23.17 -12.01 13.98
N LEU A 401 23.57 -10.83 13.50
CA LEU A 401 24.45 -10.69 12.34
C LEU A 401 25.70 -9.93 12.73
N PHE A 402 26.85 -10.61 12.67
CA PHE A 402 28.15 -10.06 13.05
C PHE A 402 28.98 -9.66 11.82
N PRO A 403 29.76 -8.56 11.88
CA PRO A 403 30.67 -8.20 10.79
C PRO A 403 31.64 -9.32 10.45
N GLY A 404 31.77 -9.64 9.16
CA GLY A 404 32.63 -10.72 8.67
C GLY A 404 32.09 -12.15 8.85
N HIS A 405 30.90 -12.32 9.43
CA HIS A 405 30.25 -13.61 9.61
C HIS A 405 28.90 -13.63 8.87
N PRO A 406 28.90 -13.93 7.56
CA PRO A 406 27.66 -13.99 6.79
C PRO A 406 26.72 -15.07 7.34
N VAL A 407 25.42 -14.77 7.30
CA VAL A 407 24.35 -15.67 7.72
C VAL A 407 23.68 -16.24 6.50
N GLN A 408 23.70 -17.57 6.40
CA GLN A 408 22.93 -18.30 5.39
C GLN A 408 21.71 -18.93 6.05
N TRP A 409 20.58 -18.84 5.36
CA TRP A 409 19.31 -19.43 5.80
C TRP A 409 18.55 -20.01 4.62
N THR A 410 17.69 -20.99 4.90
CA THR A 410 16.78 -21.58 3.93
C THR A 410 15.37 -21.64 4.48
N LEU A 411 14.40 -21.52 3.58
CA LEU A 411 12.98 -21.75 3.85
C LEU A 411 12.49 -22.77 2.82
N GLY A 412 12.42 -24.04 3.23
CA GLY A 412 12.07 -25.17 2.37
C GLY A 412 10.69 -25.72 2.69
N ARG A 413 9.93 -26.17 1.69
CA ARG A 413 8.64 -26.84 1.92
C ARG A 413 8.86 -28.17 2.63
N ASP A 414 8.18 -28.35 3.75
CA ASP A 414 8.17 -29.60 4.51
C ASP A 414 7.03 -30.49 3.99
N ARG A 415 7.38 -31.50 3.19
CA ARG A 415 6.41 -32.37 2.49
C ARG A 415 5.66 -33.31 3.41
#